data_AF-A0A7Y3MLQ3-F1
#
_entry.id   AF-A0A7Y3MLQ3-F1
#
_cell.length_a   1.000
_cell.length_b   1.000
_cell.length_c   1.000
_cell.angle_alpha   90.00
_cell.angle_beta   90.00
_cell.angle_gamma   90.00
#
_symmetry.space_group_name_H-M   'P 1'
#
loop_
_entity.id
_entity.type
_entity.pdbx_description
1 polymer ?
#
loop_
_entity_poly.entity_id
_entity_poly.type
_entity_poly.pdbx_seq_one_letter_code
_entity_poly.pdbx_strand_id
1 'polypeptide(L)' 'MSEFPSVWSNWFEIPVSNFERAKNFYNTIFNMDMHVSDFESLKMGVFPHATT' A
#
# COMPACT_ATOMS: atom_id res chain seq x y z
N MET A 1 -4.00 24.19 -26.71
CA MET A 1 -3.08 23.57 -25.74
C MET A 1 -3.89 22.50 -25.02
N SER A 2 -3.95 21.27 -25.54
CA SER A 2 -4.75 20.20 -24.95
C SER A 2 -4.06 19.70 -23.68
N GLU A 3 -4.69 19.90 -22.53
CA GLU A 3 -4.26 19.33 -21.26
C GLU A 3 -4.39 17.81 -21.34
N PHE A 4 -3.26 17.11 -21.42
CA PHE A 4 -3.25 15.65 -21.32
C PHE A 4 -3.65 15.27 -19.88
N PRO A 5 -4.62 14.36 -19.66
CA PRO A 5 -4.90 13.88 -18.32
C PRO A 5 -3.63 13.22 -17.78
N SER A 6 -3.19 13.66 -16.61
CA SER A 6 -2.08 13.05 -15.90
C SER A 6 -2.45 11.61 -15.54
N VAL A 7 -2.05 10.65 -16.38
CA VAL A 7 -2.25 9.20 -16.16
C VAL A 7 -1.17 8.63 -15.25
N TRP A 8 -0.73 9.41 -14.25
CA TRP A 8 0.21 8.91 -13.26
C TRP A 8 -0.45 7.80 -12.44
N SER A 9 0.30 6.73 -12.18
CA SER A 9 -0.23 5.55 -11.52
C SER A 9 -0.67 5.87 -10.09
N ASN A 10 -1.99 5.81 -9.84
CA ASN A 10 -2.60 6.08 -8.54
C ASN A 10 -2.50 4.89 -7.56
N TRP A 11 -2.07 3.72 -8.04
CA TRP A 11 -2.03 2.48 -7.27
C TRP A 11 -0.96 1.55 -7.82
N PHE A 12 -0.24 0.87 -6.93
CA PHE A 12 0.64 -0.22 -7.26
C PHE A 12 0.68 -1.22 -6.11
N GLU A 13 1.04 -2.46 -6.42
CA GLU A 13 1.10 -3.56 -5.45
C GLU A 13 2.49 -4.17 -5.44
N ILE A 14 2.97 -4.54 -4.25
CA ILE A 14 4.25 -5.22 -4.06
C ILE A 14 3.95 -6.62 -3.49
N PRO A 15 4.08 -7.70 -4.27
CA PRO A 15 3.93 -9.04 -3.74
C PRO A 15 5.10 -9.37 -2.81
N VAL A 16 4.80 -10.08 -1.71
CA VAL A 16 5.79 -10.44 -0.70
C VAL A 16 5.67 -11.91 -0.34
N SER A 17 6.82 -12.55 -0.11
CA SER A 17 6.87 -13.95 0.34
C SER A 17 6.60 -14.11 1.84
N ASN A 18 6.73 -13.03 2.62
CA ASN A 18 6.46 -13.00 4.05
C ASN A 18 5.80 -11.67 4.43
N PHE A 19 4.49 -11.72 4.70
CA PHE A 19 3.68 -10.57 5.00
C PHE A 19 4.12 -9.83 6.27
N GLU A 20 4.32 -10.55 7.38
CA GLU A 20 4.65 -9.94 8.67
C GLU A 20 6.00 -9.23 8.64
N ARG A 21 6.99 -9.79 7.94
CA ARG A 21 8.28 -9.13 7.73
C ARG A 21 8.12 -7.82 6.95
N ALA A 22 7.33 -7.83 5.88
CA ALA A 22 7.11 -6.63 5.07
C ALA A 22 6.37 -5.54 5.83
N LYS A 23 5.29 -5.90 6.54
CA LYS A 23 4.55 -4.99 7.42
C LYS A 23 5.48 -4.33 8.44
N ASN A 24 6.28 -5.13 9.16
CA ASN A 24 7.21 -4.60 10.17
C ASN A 24 8.26 -3.67 9.57
N PHE A 25 8.80 -4.00 8.40
CA PHE A 25 9.76 -3.15 7.69
C PHE A 25 9.15 -1.79 7.35
N TYR A 26 8.00 -1.75 6.70
CA TYR A 26 7.36 -0.51 6.29
C TYR A 26 6.86 0.32 7.48
N ASN A 27 6.24 -0.32 8.48
CA ASN A 27 5.84 0.34 9.72
C ASN A 27 7.05 0.99 10.43
N THR A 28 8.20 0.32 10.44
CA THR A 28 9.42 0.83 11.09
C THR A 28 10.03 2.00 10.32
N ILE A 29 10.23 1.86 9.01
CA ILE A 29 10.90 2.88 8.20
C ILE A 29 10.06 4.16 8.10
N PHE A 30 8.74 4.02 7.98
CA PHE A 30 7.83 5.16 7.86
C PHE A 30 7.19 5.60 9.19
N ASN A 31 7.54 4.92 10.30
CA ASN A 31 6.94 5.16 11.62
C ASN A 31 5.41 5.25 11.58
N MET A 32 4.79 4.22 10.98
CA MET A 32 3.35 4.16 10.73
C MET A 32 2.78 2.80 11.15
N ASP A 33 1.45 2.67 11.12
CA ASP A 33 0.79 1.37 11.17
C ASP A 33 -0.10 1.15 9.94
N MET A 34 0.24 0.14 9.15
CA MET A 34 -0.51 -0.24 7.96
C MET A 34 -1.84 -0.91 8.33
N HIS A 35 -2.91 -0.56 7.59
CA HIS A 35 -4.18 -1.26 7.69
C HIS A 35 -4.04 -2.66 7.08
N VAL A 36 -4.37 -3.70 7.85
CA VAL A 36 -4.36 -5.08 7.38
C VAL A 36 -5.78 -5.52 7.02
N SER A 37 -5.98 -5.96 5.79
CA SER A 37 -7.21 -6.59 5.33
C SER A 37 -6.93 -8.04 4.99
N ASP A 38 -7.67 -8.95 5.60
CA ASP A 38 -7.52 -10.40 5.44
C ASP A 38 -8.76 -10.96 4.73
N PHE A 39 -8.56 -11.42 3.49
CA PHE A 39 -9.59 -11.91 2.58
C PHE A 39 -9.38 -13.39 2.25
N GLU A 40 -9.23 -14.24 3.28
CA GLU A 40 -9.01 -15.70 3.24
C GLU A 40 -7.86 -16.16 2.33
N SER A 41 -8.03 -16.00 1.02
CA SER A 41 -7.06 -16.21 -0.04
C SER A 41 -6.01 -15.10 -0.20
N LEU A 42 -6.26 -13.91 0.34
CA LEU A 42 -5.39 -12.74 0.13
C LEU A 42 -5.27 -11.89 1.39
N LYS A 43 -4.03 -11.64 1.82
CA LYS A 43 -3.71 -10.71 2.90
C LYS A 43 -3.05 -9.46 2.34
N MET A 44 -3.66 -8.30 2.57
CA MET A 44 -3.17 -7.01 2.08
C MET A 44 -2.83 -6.07 3.23
N GLY A 45 -1.69 -5.40 3.12
CA GLY A 45 -1.31 -4.30 3.98
C GLY A 45 -1.41 -3.01 3.16
N VAL A 46 -2.28 -2.10 3.57
CA VAL A 46 -2.54 -0.85 2.86
C VAL A 46 -1.89 0.30 3.62
N PHE A 47 -1.14 1.13 2.90
CA PHE A 47 -0.58 2.36 3.45
C PHE A 47 -1.71 3.29 3.91
N PRO A 48 -1.57 3.95 5.06
CA PRO A 48 -2.50 5.01 5.44
C PRO A 48 -2.56 6.06 4.33
N HIS A 49 -3.75 6.36 3.84
CA HIS A 49 -3.99 7.45 2.91
C HIS A 49 -4.91 8.47 3.60
N ALA A 50 -4.70 9.76 3.29
CA ALA A 50 -5.60 10.79 3.77
C ALA A 50 -6.95 10.65 3.05
N THR A 51 -8.00 10.25 3.75
CA THR A 51 -9.37 10.48 3.32
C THR A 51 -9.61 11.98 3.43
N THR A 52 -9.49 12.68 2.30
CA THR A 52 -9.86 14.10 2.18
C THR A 52 -11.34 14.19 1.85
#